data_AF-A0A077P2M1-F1
#
_entry.id   AF-A0A077P2M1-F1
#
_cell.length_a   1.000
_cell.length_b   1.000
_cell.length_c   1.000
_cell.angle_alpha   90.00
_cell.angle_beta   90.00
_cell.angle_gamma   90.00
#
_symmetry.space_group_name_H-M   'P 1'
#
loop_
_entity.id
_entity.type
_entity.pdbx_description
1 polymer ?
#
loop_
_entity_poly.entity_id
_entity_poly.type
_entity_poly.pdbx_seq_one_letter_code
_entity_poly.pdbx_strand_id
1 'polypeptide(L)'
;MNIQVILSEKISNALIEAGAPTDSEAHVRQSAKAQFGDYQANGVMAAAKKVGMPPRQLAEKVISQLDLQGIASKIEIAGPGFINIFLDKAWVAANIETALKDEKLGITPVEPQTIVIDYSAPNVAKQMHVGHLRSTIIGDAAARTLEFLGHKVIRANHVGDWGTQFGMLIAYLEKIQNENANDMALADLEAFYREAKKYYDEDEEFAIRARNYVVKLQGGDEYCREMWRKLVDITMSQNQQTYNRLNVTLTEKDVMGESLYNDMLPGIVADLKQRGIAVKSDGATVVYLDEFKNKEGEPMGVIIQKKDGGYLYTTTDIACAKYRHETLNASRVLYYIDSRQHQHLMQAWAIVRKTGYIPASMLLEHHMFGMMLGKDGKPFKTRAGGTVRLSDLLDEAIERADTLIREKNPDMPEDELKKVVEAVGIGAVKYADLSKSRTTDYVFDWDNMLAFEGNTAPYMQYAYTRVSSIFKRADIDENSLTLPVMLNEEREQALATRLLQFEETITTVAREGTPHVMCAYLYDLAGLFSGFYEHCPILNADSEELRQSRLKLALLTAKTLKQGLDTLGIQTVERM
;
A
#
# COMPACT_ATOMS: atom_id res chain seq x y z
N MET A 1 -1.18 2.27 22.33
CA MET A 1 -0.95 1.09 23.15
C MET A 1 -1.59 -0.11 22.44
N ASN A 2 -0.78 -1.07 22.01
CA ASN A 2 -1.26 -2.24 21.28
C ASN A 2 -1.75 -3.34 22.27
N ILE A 3 -3.06 -3.55 22.33
CA ILE A 3 -3.69 -4.54 23.24
C ILE A 3 -3.16 -5.95 22.94
N GLN A 4 -3.11 -6.35 21.67
CA GLN A 4 -2.63 -7.66 21.25
C GLN A 4 -1.19 -7.93 21.72
N VAL A 5 -0.30 -6.94 21.64
CA VAL A 5 1.10 -7.07 22.06
C VAL A 5 1.20 -7.26 23.57
N ILE A 6 0.49 -6.45 24.36
CA ILE A 6 0.47 -6.56 25.84
C ILE A 6 -0.02 -7.95 26.27
N LEU A 7 -1.13 -8.40 25.67
CA LEU A 7 -1.68 -9.72 25.97
C LEU A 7 -0.73 -10.84 25.54
N SER A 8 -0.08 -10.70 24.39
CA SER A 8 0.89 -11.69 23.89
C SER A 8 2.08 -11.83 24.82
N GLU A 9 2.66 -10.72 25.27
CA GLU A 9 3.79 -10.73 26.20
C GLU A 9 3.44 -11.41 27.53
N LYS A 10 2.34 -10.99 28.16
CA LYS A 10 1.91 -11.55 29.45
C LYS A 10 1.60 -13.05 29.35
N ILE A 11 0.97 -13.49 28.27
CA ILE A 11 0.59 -14.89 28.10
C ILE A 11 1.78 -15.75 27.69
N SER A 12 2.70 -15.23 26.87
CA SER A 12 3.95 -15.94 26.56
C SER A 12 4.81 -16.13 27.81
N ASN A 13 4.89 -15.12 28.69
CA ASN A 13 5.59 -15.25 29.98
C ASN A 13 4.91 -16.29 30.89
N ALA A 14 3.58 -16.25 31.01
CA ALA A 14 2.82 -17.24 31.78
C ALA A 14 2.93 -18.68 31.21
N LEU A 15 3.09 -18.83 29.88
CA LEU A 15 3.39 -20.12 29.23
C LEU A 15 4.76 -20.65 29.69
N ILE A 16 5.79 -19.81 29.71
CA ILE A 16 7.14 -20.17 30.13
C ILE A 16 7.14 -20.57 31.61
N GLU A 17 6.51 -19.78 32.48
CA GLU A 17 6.37 -20.08 33.90
C GLU A 17 5.58 -21.37 34.17
N ALA A 18 4.60 -21.69 33.31
CA ALA A 18 3.87 -22.95 33.34
C ALA A 18 4.68 -24.16 32.83
N GLY A 19 5.92 -23.96 32.38
CA GLY A 19 6.86 -25.00 31.94
C GLY A 19 6.97 -25.18 30.41
N ALA A 20 6.45 -24.25 29.62
CA ALA A 20 6.63 -24.27 28.17
C ALA A 20 8.03 -23.79 27.75
N PRO A 21 8.55 -24.24 26.59
CA PRO A 21 9.79 -23.71 26.02
C PRO A 21 9.77 -22.19 25.83
N THR A 22 10.94 -21.55 25.90
CA THR A 22 11.10 -20.09 25.76
C THR A 22 10.70 -19.54 24.39
N ASP A 23 10.60 -20.39 23.37
CA ASP A 23 10.11 -20.06 22.02
C ASP A 23 8.59 -20.27 21.86
N SER A 24 7.85 -20.44 22.96
CA SER A 24 6.40 -20.65 22.92
C SER A 24 5.67 -19.32 22.71
N GLU A 25 4.90 -19.24 21.64
CA GLU A 25 4.10 -18.06 21.31
C GLU A 25 2.67 -18.19 21.82
N ALA A 26 2.13 -17.13 22.43
CA ALA A 26 0.74 -17.08 22.89
C ALA A 26 -0.30 -17.15 21.75
N HIS A 27 0.08 -16.77 20.52
CA HIS A 27 -0.81 -16.62 19.36
C HIS A 27 -2.14 -15.93 19.71
N VAL A 28 -2.04 -14.76 20.35
CA VAL A 28 -3.20 -13.92 20.69
C VAL A 28 -3.79 -13.32 19.42
N ARG A 29 -5.10 -13.41 19.27
CA ARG A 29 -5.87 -12.78 18.19
C ARG A 29 -7.17 -12.20 18.71
N GLN A 30 -7.74 -11.26 17.95
CA GLN A 30 -9.11 -10.80 18.18
C GLN A 30 -10.08 -11.99 18.10
N SER A 31 -11.06 -12.01 19.00
CA SER A 31 -12.10 -13.04 19.01
C SER A 31 -13.10 -12.82 17.87
N ALA A 32 -13.50 -13.90 17.20
CA ALA A 32 -14.45 -13.83 16.08
C ALA A 32 -15.90 -13.59 16.52
N LYS A 33 -16.23 -13.84 17.80
CA LYS A 33 -17.57 -13.67 18.37
C LYS A 33 -17.45 -13.15 19.80
N ALA A 34 -18.34 -12.25 20.19
CA ALA A 34 -18.36 -11.65 21.54
C ALA A 34 -18.44 -12.67 22.69
N GLN A 35 -19.10 -13.83 22.47
CA GLN A 35 -19.16 -14.89 23.47
C GLN A 35 -17.79 -15.49 23.84
N PHE A 36 -16.75 -15.27 23.02
CA PHE A 36 -15.37 -15.70 23.28
C PHE A 36 -14.50 -14.56 23.83
N GLY A 37 -15.10 -13.47 24.29
CA GLY A 37 -14.40 -12.28 24.76
C GLY A 37 -13.92 -11.38 23.62
N ASP A 38 -13.02 -10.46 23.94
CA ASP A 38 -12.40 -9.53 23.00
C ASP A 38 -11.20 -10.17 22.28
N TYR A 39 -10.43 -10.99 23.03
CA TYR A 39 -9.25 -11.70 22.51
C TYR A 39 -9.24 -13.17 22.93
N GLN A 40 -8.53 -13.98 22.15
CA GLN A 40 -8.30 -15.39 22.44
C GLN A 40 -6.83 -15.74 22.20
N ALA A 41 -6.22 -16.44 23.16
CA ALA A 41 -4.90 -17.04 22.99
C ALA A 41 -5.02 -18.49 22.51
N ASN A 42 -4.38 -18.81 21.39
CA ASN A 42 -4.42 -20.13 20.76
C ASN A 42 -3.11 -20.92 20.90
N GLY A 43 -2.06 -20.30 21.45
CA GLY A 43 -0.72 -20.86 21.54
C GLY A 43 -0.59 -22.08 22.45
N VAL A 44 -1.52 -22.23 23.39
CA VAL A 44 -1.47 -23.26 24.43
C VAL A 44 -1.41 -24.67 23.84
N MET A 45 -2.13 -24.96 22.75
CA MET A 45 -2.13 -26.29 22.14
C MET A 45 -0.77 -26.66 21.54
N ALA A 46 -0.12 -25.71 20.87
CA ALA A 46 1.21 -25.92 20.30
C ALA A 46 2.26 -26.09 21.41
N ALA A 47 2.21 -25.26 22.44
CA ALA A 47 3.08 -25.35 23.61
C ALA A 47 2.90 -26.69 24.36
N ALA A 48 1.66 -27.10 24.60
CA ALA A 48 1.35 -28.36 25.28
C ALA A 48 1.89 -29.59 24.54
N LYS A 49 1.86 -29.58 23.20
CA LYS A 49 2.48 -30.61 22.37
C LYS A 49 3.99 -30.69 22.57
N LYS A 50 4.69 -29.54 22.69
CA LYS A 50 6.13 -29.50 22.96
C LYS A 50 6.49 -30.02 24.35
N VAL A 51 5.65 -29.75 25.36
CA VAL A 51 5.87 -30.17 26.76
C VAL A 51 5.39 -31.60 27.03
N GLY A 52 4.58 -32.19 26.14
CA GLY A 52 4.02 -33.53 26.33
C GLY A 52 2.87 -33.57 27.35
N MET A 53 2.13 -32.48 27.50
CA MET A 53 1.00 -32.37 28.44
C MET A 53 -0.35 -32.20 27.71
N PRO A 54 -1.49 -32.58 28.32
CA PRO A 54 -2.81 -32.23 27.80
C PRO A 54 -2.99 -30.70 27.73
N PRO A 55 -3.46 -30.12 26.60
CA PRO A 55 -3.53 -28.66 26.44
C PRO A 55 -4.39 -27.94 27.49
N ARG A 56 -5.49 -28.57 27.93
CA ARG A 56 -6.34 -28.01 28.98
C ARG A 56 -5.63 -27.91 30.34
N GLN A 57 -4.82 -28.91 30.69
CA GLN A 57 -4.02 -28.87 31.92
C GLN A 57 -2.93 -27.81 31.83
N LEU A 58 -2.32 -27.60 30.66
CA LEU A 58 -1.39 -26.49 30.46
C LEU A 58 -2.12 -25.15 30.58
N ALA A 59 -3.31 -24.99 29.97
CA ALA A 59 -4.10 -23.77 30.08
C ALA A 59 -4.45 -23.41 31.54
N GLU A 60 -4.81 -24.41 32.36
CA GLU A 60 -5.07 -24.22 33.80
C GLU A 60 -3.83 -23.72 34.53
N LYS A 61 -2.65 -24.29 34.23
CA LYS A 61 -1.37 -23.79 34.78
C LYS A 61 -1.06 -22.37 34.31
N VAL A 62 -1.24 -22.07 33.03
CA VAL A 62 -1.02 -20.74 32.47
C VAL A 62 -1.89 -19.70 33.18
N ILE A 63 -3.19 -19.96 33.33
CA ILE A 63 -4.09 -19.03 34.03
C ILE A 63 -3.66 -18.81 35.48
N SER A 64 -3.13 -19.83 36.16
CA SER A 64 -2.64 -19.69 37.54
C SER A 64 -1.44 -18.74 37.70
N GLN A 65 -0.66 -18.53 36.63
CA GLN A 65 0.50 -17.63 36.60
C GLN A 65 0.18 -16.30 35.88
N LEU A 66 -0.92 -16.24 35.13
CA LEU A 66 -1.26 -15.10 34.28
C LEU A 66 -1.87 -13.95 35.09
N ASP A 67 -1.13 -12.86 35.23
CA ASP A 67 -1.63 -11.62 35.81
C ASP A 67 -2.13 -10.63 34.74
N LEU A 68 -3.46 -10.56 34.60
CA LEU A 68 -4.19 -9.52 33.84
C LEU A 68 -5.05 -8.63 34.75
N GLN A 69 -4.71 -8.51 36.04
CA GLN A 69 -5.46 -7.63 36.94
C GLN A 69 -5.42 -6.19 36.41
N GLY A 70 -6.59 -5.56 36.33
CA GLY A 70 -6.72 -4.21 35.78
C GLY A 70 -6.61 -4.11 34.26
N ILE A 71 -6.52 -5.23 33.53
CA ILE A 71 -6.57 -5.30 32.05
C ILE A 71 -7.79 -6.11 31.60
N ALA A 72 -8.04 -7.25 32.23
CA ALA A 72 -9.15 -8.14 31.92
C ALA A 72 -10.12 -8.24 33.10
N SER A 73 -11.42 -8.16 32.81
CA SER A 73 -12.49 -8.39 33.79
C SER A 73 -12.78 -9.88 33.99
N LYS A 74 -12.52 -10.70 32.96
CA LYS A 74 -12.72 -12.15 33.01
C LYS A 74 -11.74 -12.87 32.07
N ILE A 75 -11.24 -14.02 32.53
CA ILE A 75 -10.45 -14.97 31.74
C ILE A 75 -11.08 -16.34 31.92
N GLU A 76 -11.24 -17.11 30.85
CA GLU A 76 -11.80 -18.46 30.92
C GLU A 76 -11.16 -19.40 29.92
N ILE A 77 -11.11 -20.68 30.25
CA ILE A 77 -10.64 -21.74 29.34
C ILE A 77 -11.81 -22.22 28.50
N ALA A 78 -11.65 -22.18 27.18
CA ALA A 78 -12.61 -22.72 26.23
C ALA A 78 -12.07 -23.94 25.49
N GLY A 79 -12.95 -24.93 25.29
CA GLY A 79 -12.68 -26.14 24.52
C GLY A 79 -11.42 -26.88 24.97
N PRO A 80 -10.49 -27.22 24.05
CA PRO A 80 -9.32 -28.03 24.34
C PRO A 80 -8.23 -27.30 25.15
N GLY A 81 -8.29 -25.98 25.27
CA GLY A 81 -7.24 -25.18 25.94
C GLY A 81 -7.10 -23.74 25.43
N PHE A 82 -8.11 -23.21 24.73
CA PHE A 82 -8.12 -21.79 24.37
C PHE A 82 -8.29 -20.94 25.63
N ILE A 83 -7.67 -19.77 25.68
CA ILE A 83 -7.87 -18.81 26.76
C ILE A 83 -8.63 -17.61 26.17
N ASN A 84 -9.90 -17.47 26.54
CA ASN A 84 -10.74 -16.33 26.19
C ASN A 84 -10.51 -15.19 27.19
N ILE A 85 -10.40 -13.96 26.68
CA ILE A 85 -10.04 -12.78 27.46
C ILE A 85 -11.11 -11.71 27.23
N PHE A 86 -11.74 -11.25 28.31
CA PHE A 86 -12.73 -10.19 28.32
C PHE A 86 -12.09 -8.97 28.98
N LEU A 87 -11.95 -7.87 28.24
CA LEU A 87 -11.26 -6.69 28.71
C LEU A 87 -12.04 -6.02 29.85
N ASP A 88 -11.30 -5.36 30.73
CA ASP A 88 -11.88 -4.53 31.78
C ASP A 88 -12.37 -3.20 31.21
N LYS A 89 -13.60 -2.82 31.57
CA LYS A 89 -14.26 -1.61 31.07
C LYS A 89 -13.52 -0.34 31.49
N ALA A 90 -13.04 -0.28 32.73
CA ALA A 90 -12.31 0.90 33.23
C ALA A 90 -10.95 1.03 32.54
N TRP A 91 -10.28 -0.09 32.29
CA TRP A 91 -9.04 -0.11 31.52
C TRP A 91 -9.23 0.37 30.08
N VAL A 92 -10.27 -0.12 29.39
CA VAL A 92 -10.59 0.34 28.02
C VAL A 92 -10.92 1.84 28.03
N ALA A 93 -11.76 2.31 28.96
CA ALA A 93 -12.11 3.72 29.08
C ALA A 93 -10.88 4.62 29.29
N ALA A 94 -9.94 4.23 30.16
CA ALA A 94 -8.71 4.99 30.40
C ALA A 94 -7.82 5.09 29.14
N ASN A 95 -7.79 4.04 28.33
CA ASN A 95 -7.04 4.03 27.08
C ASN A 95 -7.71 4.87 25.98
N ILE A 96 -9.04 4.94 25.95
CA ILE A 96 -9.77 5.87 25.07
C ILE A 96 -9.41 7.33 25.41
N GLU A 97 -9.38 7.67 26.69
CA GLU A 97 -8.98 9.01 27.16
C GLU A 97 -7.54 9.36 26.77
N THR A 98 -6.65 8.36 26.80
CA THR A 98 -5.26 8.52 26.35
C THR A 98 -5.19 8.75 24.83
N ALA A 99 -5.89 7.93 24.05
CA ALA A 99 -5.93 8.04 22.59
C ALA A 99 -6.53 9.37 22.11
N LEU A 100 -7.53 9.92 22.81
CA LEU A 100 -8.16 11.20 22.44
C LEU A 100 -7.23 12.41 22.55
N LYS A 101 -6.28 12.37 23.47
CA LYS A 101 -5.31 13.44 23.75
C LYS A 101 -4.06 13.37 22.87
N ASP A 102 -3.83 12.23 22.23
CA ASP A 102 -2.68 11.99 21.38
C ASP A 102 -3.03 12.24 19.91
N GLU A 103 -2.23 13.05 19.22
CA GLU A 103 -2.39 13.33 17.79
C GLU A 103 -2.29 12.05 16.94
N LYS A 104 -1.53 11.04 17.41
CA LYS A 104 -1.40 9.72 16.78
C LYS A 104 -2.37 8.68 17.33
N LEU A 105 -3.44 9.11 18.00
CA LEU A 105 -4.52 8.24 18.49
C LEU A 105 -4.02 7.16 19.47
N GLY A 106 -2.98 7.49 20.23
CA GLY A 106 -2.38 6.61 21.21
C GLY A 106 -1.46 5.55 20.63
N ILE A 107 -1.11 5.58 19.34
CA ILE A 107 -0.21 4.59 18.72
C ILE A 107 1.17 4.64 19.36
N THR A 108 1.69 3.47 19.73
CA THR A 108 3.04 3.35 20.28
C THR A 108 4.08 3.72 19.22
N PRO A 109 5.06 4.61 19.51
CA PRO A 109 6.14 4.91 18.59
C PRO A 109 6.92 3.66 18.19
N VAL A 110 7.23 3.53 16.90
CA VAL A 110 8.09 2.46 16.37
C VAL A 110 9.53 2.94 16.28
N GLU A 111 10.48 2.00 16.29
CA GLU A 111 11.87 2.30 15.93
C GLU A 111 11.96 2.68 14.44
N PRO A 112 12.42 3.90 14.11
CA PRO A 112 12.49 4.35 12.73
C PRO A 112 13.41 3.47 11.88
N GLN A 113 12.94 3.14 10.68
CA GLN A 113 13.71 2.39 9.67
C GLN A 113 13.79 3.25 8.41
N THR A 114 14.81 3.02 7.58
CA THR A 114 14.85 3.59 6.22
C THR A 114 14.26 2.58 5.26
N ILE A 115 13.08 2.89 4.74
CA ILE A 115 12.28 1.98 3.91
C ILE A 115 12.16 2.58 2.51
N VAL A 116 12.67 1.88 1.51
CA VAL A 116 12.47 2.26 0.10
C VAL A 116 11.23 1.57 -0.43
N ILE A 117 10.35 2.30 -1.11
CA ILE A 117 9.12 1.76 -1.69
C ILE A 117 9.14 2.02 -3.18
N ASP A 118 9.22 0.93 -3.94
CA ASP A 118 9.23 0.91 -5.41
C ASP A 118 7.82 0.65 -5.92
N TYR A 119 7.24 1.66 -6.58
CA TYR A 119 5.87 1.61 -7.06
C TYR A 119 5.60 2.62 -8.19
N SER A 120 4.42 2.47 -8.82
CA SER A 120 3.97 3.17 -10.02
C SER A 120 4.74 2.81 -11.29
N ALA A 121 6.02 3.15 -11.35
CA ALA A 121 6.97 2.78 -12.41
C ALA A 121 6.40 2.85 -13.85
N PRO A 122 5.80 3.99 -14.27
CA PRO A 122 5.30 4.11 -15.63
C PRO A 122 6.43 4.13 -16.65
N ASN A 123 6.13 3.66 -17.86
CA ASN A 123 7.02 3.81 -19.00
C ASN A 123 6.99 5.24 -19.52
N VAL A 124 8.15 5.82 -19.79
CA VAL A 124 8.26 7.16 -20.39
C VAL A 124 7.89 7.09 -21.88
N ALA A 125 7.42 8.22 -22.43
CA ALA A 125 6.93 8.37 -23.80
C ALA A 125 5.70 7.49 -24.14
N LYS A 126 4.95 7.10 -23.11
CA LYS A 126 3.61 6.54 -23.19
C LYS A 126 2.77 7.14 -22.07
N GLN A 127 1.48 7.30 -22.29
CA GLN A 127 0.58 7.71 -21.22
C GLN A 127 0.41 6.60 -20.17
N MET A 128 0.17 7.01 -18.93
CA MET A 128 -0.23 6.08 -17.88
C MET A 128 -1.55 5.41 -18.23
N HIS A 129 -1.56 4.09 -18.11
CA HIS A 129 -2.75 3.26 -18.22
C HIS A 129 -3.03 2.49 -16.93
N VAL A 130 -4.19 1.84 -16.88
CA VAL A 130 -4.69 1.01 -15.78
C VAL A 130 -3.72 -0.06 -15.26
N GLY A 131 -2.71 -0.44 -16.04
CA GLY A 131 -1.69 -1.41 -15.64
C GLY A 131 -0.74 -0.87 -14.56
N HIS A 132 -0.54 0.45 -14.51
CA HIS A 132 0.26 1.12 -13.47
C HIS A 132 -0.59 1.55 -12.27
N LEU A 133 -1.92 1.49 -12.38
CA LEU A 133 -2.83 2.02 -11.38
C LEU A 133 -2.72 1.26 -10.05
N ARG A 134 -2.74 -0.08 -10.08
CA ARG A 134 -2.67 -0.90 -8.86
C ARG A 134 -1.39 -0.65 -8.08
N SER A 135 -0.24 -0.69 -8.77
CA SER A 135 1.05 -0.38 -8.15
C SER A 135 1.03 1.01 -7.51
N THR A 136 0.54 2.01 -8.24
CA THR A 136 0.45 3.40 -7.77
C THR A 136 -0.37 3.53 -6.49
N ILE A 137 -1.59 2.95 -6.46
CA ILE A 137 -2.52 3.10 -5.32
C ILE A 137 -2.03 2.30 -4.10
N ILE A 138 -1.66 1.04 -4.29
CA ILE A 138 -1.26 0.15 -3.19
C ILE A 138 0.06 0.62 -2.57
N GLY A 139 1.03 1.01 -3.41
CA GLY A 139 2.31 1.55 -2.95
C GLY A 139 2.17 2.88 -2.20
N ASP A 140 1.29 3.77 -2.65
CA ASP A 140 1.02 5.04 -1.96
C ASP A 140 0.41 4.83 -0.58
N ALA A 141 -0.53 3.88 -0.44
CA ALA A 141 -1.13 3.53 0.85
C ALA A 141 -0.08 2.96 1.84
N ALA A 142 0.87 2.18 1.33
CA ALA A 142 1.98 1.68 2.12
C ALA A 142 2.93 2.80 2.57
N ALA A 143 3.27 3.72 1.66
CA ALA A 143 4.09 4.89 1.96
C ALA A 143 3.47 5.74 3.07
N ARG A 144 2.18 6.10 2.92
CA ARG A 144 1.44 6.87 3.92
C ARG A 144 1.38 6.17 5.28
N THR A 145 1.11 4.85 5.28
CA THR A 145 1.07 4.05 6.52
C THR A 145 2.41 4.05 7.24
N LEU A 146 3.52 3.82 6.51
CA LEU A 146 4.85 3.75 7.10
C LEU A 146 5.36 5.13 7.57
N GLU A 147 5.03 6.20 6.84
CA GLU A 147 5.33 7.59 7.27
C GLU A 147 4.56 7.98 8.52
N PHE A 148 3.27 7.65 8.59
CA PHE A 148 2.45 7.95 9.77
C PHE A 148 2.99 7.26 11.03
N LEU A 149 3.46 6.02 10.90
CA LEU A 149 4.14 5.30 11.98
C LEU A 149 5.49 5.92 12.38
N GLY A 150 6.11 6.72 11.49
CA GLY A 150 7.35 7.45 11.77
C GLY A 150 8.60 6.86 11.13
N HIS A 151 8.47 5.97 10.15
CA HIS A 151 9.62 5.50 9.38
C HIS A 151 10.10 6.56 8.38
N LYS A 152 11.38 6.51 8.01
CA LYS A 152 11.93 7.30 6.90
C LYS A 152 11.60 6.56 5.60
N VAL A 153 10.55 7.02 4.91
CA VAL A 153 10.13 6.45 3.63
C VAL A 153 10.83 7.18 2.48
N ILE A 154 11.42 6.39 1.57
CA ILE A 154 11.98 6.87 0.32
C ILE A 154 11.14 6.26 -0.81
N ARG A 155 10.37 7.09 -1.49
CA ARG A 155 9.62 6.67 -2.67
C ARG A 155 10.59 6.55 -3.84
N ALA A 156 10.51 5.44 -4.56
CA ALA A 156 11.30 5.20 -5.77
C ALA A 156 10.34 4.93 -6.92
N ASN A 157 10.08 5.95 -7.73
CA ASN A 157 9.34 5.82 -8.98
C ASN A 157 10.31 5.33 -10.06
N HIS A 158 10.38 4.00 -10.22
CA HIS A 158 11.32 3.33 -11.12
C HIS A 158 10.84 3.39 -12.58
N VAL A 159 10.79 4.60 -13.12
CA VAL A 159 10.27 4.87 -14.47
C VAL A 159 11.09 4.15 -15.55
N GLY A 160 10.39 3.64 -16.56
CA GLY A 160 10.99 3.06 -17.76
C GLY A 160 11.47 4.15 -18.71
N ASP A 161 12.56 4.83 -18.35
CA ASP A 161 13.14 5.97 -19.06
C ASP A 161 14.34 5.62 -19.93
N TRP A 162 14.64 4.33 -20.09
CA TRP A 162 15.75 3.87 -20.91
C TRP A 162 15.32 2.74 -21.86
N GLY A 163 15.93 2.69 -23.05
CA GLY A 163 15.64 1.63 -24.03
C GLY A 163 15.77 2.06 -25.49
N THR A 164 15.68 1.09 -26.39
CA THR A 164 15.86 1.31 -27.83
C THR A 164 14.76 2.17 -28.46
N GLN A 165 13.58 2.20 -27.84
CA GLN A 165 12.46 3.05 -28.27
C GLN A 165 12.81 4.54 -28.29
N PHE A 166 13.75 5.00 -27.46
CA PHE A 166 14.13 6.41 -27.42
C PHE A 166 14.83 6.89 -28.70
N GLY A 167 15.46 5.99 -29.46
CA GLY A 167 16.08 6.36 -30.74
C GLY A 167 15.09 6.93 -31.74
N MET A 168 13.93 6.26 -31.91
CA MET A 168 12.87 6.76 -32.81
C MET A 168 12.18 8.01 -32.25
N LEU A 169 12.04 8.12 -30.93
CA LEU A 169 11.40 9.27 -30.29
C LEU A 169 12.27 10.52 -30.39
N ILE A 170 13.58 10.39 -30.22
CA ILE A 170 14.54 11.49 -30.43
C ILE A 170 14.56 11.90 -31.90
N ALA A 171 14.61 10.93 -32.83
CA ALA A 171 14.57 11.22 -34.27
C ALA A 171 13.29 11.96 -34.67
N TYR A 172 12.15 11.55 -34.11
CA TYR A 172 10.87 12.20 -34.39
C TYR A 172 10.77 13.58 -33.75
N LEU A 173 11.26 13.75 -32.52
CA LEU A 173 11.30 15.05 -31.84
C LEU A 173 12.15 16.05 -32.64
N GLU A 174 13.32 15.63 -33.10
CA GLU A 174 14.19 16.43 -33.97
C GLU A 174 13.49 16.82 -35.27
N LYS A 175 12.85 15.85 -35.95
CA LYS A 175 12.11 16.11 -37.19
C LYS A 175 11.05 17.19 -36.97
N ILE A 176 10.27 17.07 -35.91
CA ILE A 176 9.19 18.00 -35.66
C ILE A 176 9.72 19.39 -35.24
N GLN A 177 10.78 19.48 -34.45
CA GLN A 177 11.40 20.77 -34.10
C GLN A 177 11.94 21.50 -35.33
N ASN A 178 12.46 20.76 -36.31
CA ASN A 178 12.93 21.33 -37.57
C ASN A 178 11.77 21.79 -38.47
N GLU A 179 10.60 21.15 -38.38
CA GLU A 179 9.42 21.49 -39.17
C GLU A 179 8.57 22.61 -38.54
N ASN A 180 8.54 22.71 -37.21
CA ASN A 180 7.74 23.68 -36.45
C ASN A 180 8.62 24.42 -35.43
N ALA A 181 9.08 25.62 -35.79
CA ALA A 181 10.03 26.42 -35.00
C ALA A 181 9.47 27.08 -33.72
N ASN A 182 8.22 26.77 -33.30
CA ASN A 182 7.58 27.37 -32.12
C ASN A 182 7.09 26.31 -31.13
N ASP A 183 7.17 26.66 -29.84
CA ASP A 183 6.81 25.89 -28.64
C ASP A 183 5.84 24.74 -28.89
N MET A 184 6.40 23.53 -28.92
CA MET A 184 5.60 22.34 -29.04
C MET A 184 5.05 21.92 -27.69
N ALA A 185 3.79 22.26 -27.43
CA ALA A 185 3.01 21.53 -26.46
C ALA A 185 2.77 20.12 -27.02
N LEU A 186 3.56 19.15 -26.55
CA LEU A 186 3.35 17.71 -26.77
C LEU A 186 2.08 17.28 -26.01
N ALA A 187 0.91 17.71 -26.49
CA ALA A 187 -0.37 17.50 -25.82
C ALA A 187 -0.80 16.03 -25.83
N ASP A 188 -0.34 15.24 -26.81
CA ASP A 188 -0.65 13.80 -26.91
C ASP A 188 0.63 12.98 -27.17
N LEU A 189 1.20 12.42 -26.09
CA LEU A 189 2.35 11.51 -26.14
C LEU A 189 2.05 10.20 -26.87
N GLU A 190 0.80 9.72 -26.86
CA GLU A 190 0.45 8.50 -27.59
C GLU A 190 0.41 8.74 -29.09
N ALA A 191 -0.12 9.90 -29.52
CA ALA A 191 -0.05 10.32 -30.92
C ALA A 191 1.41 10.47 -31.36
N PHE A 192 2.24 11.13 -30.53
CA PHE A 192 3.67 11.27 -30.80
C PHE A 192 4.39 9.92 -30.97
N TYR A 193 4.16 8.97 -30.06
CA TYR A 193 4.73 7.63 -30.17
C TYR A 193 4.25 6.89 -31.43
N ARG A 194 2.96 6.99 -31.74
CA ARG A 194 2.36 6.31 -32.90
C ARG A 194 2.91 6.84 -34.22
N GLU A 195 3.03 8.15 -34.36
CA GLU A 195 3.61 8.77 -35.54
C GLU A 195 5.11 8.45 -35.65
N ALA A 196 5.88 8.55 -34.56
CA ALA A 196 7.29 8.14 -34.54
C ALA A 196 7.46 6.68 -35.00
N LYS A 197 6.57 5.79 -34.55
CA LYS A 197 6.55 4.38 -34.95
C LYS A 197 6.20 4.20 -36.43
N LYS A 198 5.23 4.94 -36.94
CA LYS A 198 4.86 4.94 -38.36
C LYS A 198 6.04 5.33 -39.25
N TYR A 199 6.73 6.43 -38.94
CA TYR A 199 7.95 6.81 -39.65
C TYR A 199 9.05 5.74 -39.56
N TYR A 200 9.21 5.13 -38.38
CA TYR A 200 10.18 4.04 -38.20
C TYR A 200 9.89 2.81 -39.07
N ASP A 201 8.63 2.53 -39.35
CA ASP A 201 8.22 1.36 -40.14
C ASP A 201 8.13 1.65 -41.66
N GLU A 202 7.86 2.90 -42.05
CA GLU A 202 7.62 3.30 -43.44
C GLU A 202 8.83 4.02 -44.10
N ASP A 203 9.78 4.56 -43.33
CA ASP A 203 10.93 5.35 -43.83
C ASP A 203 12.26 4.73 -43.34
N GLU A 204 13.02 4.11 -44.27
CA GLU A 204 14.29 3.47 -43.96
C GLU A 204 15.39 4.46 -43.54
N GLU A 205 15.40 5.69 -44.08
CA GLU A 205 16.36 6.71 -43.65
C GLU A 205 16.09 7.17 -42.22
N PHE A 206 14.81 7.32 -41.86
CA PHE A 206 14.40 7.57 -40.50
C PHE A 206 14.78 6.42 -39.56
N ALA A 207 14.53 5.17 -39.97
CA ALA A 207 14.86 3.99 -39.17
C ALA A 207 16.37 3.86 -38.90
N ILE A 208 17.22 4.11 -39.90
CA ILE A 208 18.70 4.13 -39.73
C ILE A 208 19.10 5.21 -38.73
N ARG A 209 18.54 6.42 -38.86
CA ARG A 209 18.82 7.53 -37.95
C ARG A 209 18.40 7.23 -36.52
N ALA A 210 17.21 6.66 -36.33
CA ALA A 210 16.70 6.25 -35.04
C ALA A 210 17.62 5.21 -34.36
N ARG A 211 18.09 4.19 -35.09
CA ARG A 211 19.07 3.21 -34.59
C ARG A 211 20.39 3.89 -34.18
N ASN A 212 20.87 4.85 -34.97
CA ASN A 212 22.07 5.62 -34.65
C ASN A 212 21.89 6.49 -33.40
N TYR A 213 20.71 7.06 -33.17
CA TYR A 213 20.43 7.83 -31.94
C TYR A 213 20.40 6.96 -30.69
N VAL A 214 20.00 5.68 -30.77
CA VAL A 214 20.18 4.75 -29.64
C VAL A 214 21.66 4.65 -29.26
N VAL A 215 22.54 4.43 -30.24
CA VAL A 215 23.98 4.28 -30.00
C VAL A 215 24.57 5.58 -29.45
N LYS A 216 24.21 6.73 -30.00
CA LYS A 216 24.67 8.04 -29.50
C LYS A 216 24.20 8.30 -28.07
N LEU A 217 22.92 8.04 -27.76
CA LEU A 217 22.38 8.21 -26.41
C LEU A 217 23.11 7.32 -25.39
N GLN A 218 23.34 6.05 -25.74
CA GLN A 218 24.10 5.11 -24.90
C GLN A 218 25.59 5.48 -24.78
N GLY A 219 26.17 6.04 -25.83
CA GLY A 219 27.55 6.57 -25.83
C GLY A 219 27.70 7.90 -25.08
N GLY A 220 26.61 8.48 -24.59
CA GLY A 220 26.62 9.69 -23.79
C GLY A 220 26.66 11.00 -24.57
N ASP A 221 26.27 10.98 -25.85
CA ASP A 221 26.14 12.16 -26.70
C ASP A 221 25.22 13.21 -26.06
N GLU A 222 25.71 14.44 -25.92
CA GLU A 222 25.04 15.49 -25.16
C GLU A 222 23.74 15.97 -25.83
N TYR A 223 23.73 16.04 -27.16
CA TYR A 223 22.52 16.39 -27.92
C TYR A 223 21.42 15.34 -27.73
N CYS A 224 21.75 14.06 -27.89
CA CYS A 224 20.78 12.98 -27.67
C CYS A 224 20.28 12.96 -26.21
N ARG A 225 21.15 13.23 -25.23
CA ARG A 225 20.78 13.33 -23.81
C ARG A 225 19.84 14.51 -23.54
N GLU A 226 20.05 15.66 -24.15
CA GLU A 226 19.16 16.81 -24.01
C GLU A 226 17.76 16.50 -24.57
N MET A 227 17.70 15.91 -25.76
CA MET A 227 16.44 15.51 -26.40
C MET A 227 15.72 14.42 -25.59
N TRP A 228 16.46 13.47 -25.05
CA TRP A 228 15.94 12.45 -24.14
C TRP A 228 15.34 13.06 -22.87
N ARG A 229 16.04 13.99 -22.20
CA ARG A 229 15.53 14.69 -21.00
C ARG A 229 14.23 15.41 -21.30
N LYS A 230 14.14 16.14 -22.42
CA LYS A 230 12.89 16.81 -22.84
C LYS A 230 11.71 15.82 -22.93
N LEU A 231 11.93 14.64 -23.51
CA LEU A 231 10.88 13.61 -23.60
C LEU A 231 10.48 13.06 -22.23
N VAL A 232 11.46 12.85 -21.35
CA VAL A 232 11.24 12.41 -19.95
C VAL A 232 10.43 13.46 -19.20
N ASP A 233 10.87 14.72 -19.20
CA ASP A 233 10.27 15.83 -18.46
C ASP A 233 8.82 16.06 -18.88
N ILE A 234 8.54 16.05 -20.18
CA ILE A 234 7.18 16.19 -20.71
C ILE A 234 6.29 15.03 -20.26
N THR A 235 6.80 13.80 -20.30
CA THR A 235 6.03 12.63 -19.84
C THR A 235 5.77 12.69 -18.33
N MET A 236 6.78 13.06 -17.55
CA MET A 236 6.65 13.12 -16.10
C MET A 236 5.74 14.26 -15.64
N SER A 237 5.71 15.39 -16.34
CA SER A 237 4.75 16.47 -16.06
C SER A 237 3.30 16.00 -16.26
N GLN A 238 3.00 15.25 -17.33
CA GLN A 238 1.67 14.66 -17.55
C GLN A 238 1.31 13.62 -16.48
N ASN A 239 2.28 12.76 -16.12
CA ASN A 239 2.09 11.79 -15.05
C ASN A 239 1.83 12.48 -13.70
N GLN A 240 2.51 13.60 -13.41
CA GLN A 240 2.31 14.37 -12.18
C GLN A 240 0.88 14.94 -12.08
N GLN A 241 0.30 15.40 -13.19
CA GLN A 241 -1.11 15.83 -13.20
C GLN A 241 -2.03 14.67 -12.80
N THR A 242 -1.75 13.46 -13.29
CA THR A 242 -2.51 12.25 -12.94
C THR A 242 -2.31 11.85 -11.49
N TYR A 243 -1.08 11.91 -10.96
CA TYR A 243 -0.80 11.65 -9.54
C TYR A 243 -1.52 12.64 -8.61
N ASN A 244 -1.54 13.92 -8.98
CA ASN A 244 -2.24 14.95 -8.22
C ASN A 244 -3.75 14.68 -8.17
N ARG A 245 -4.36 14.33 -9.31
CA ARG A 245 -5.78 13.93 -9.38
C ARG A 245 -6.08 12.69 -8.53
N LEU A 246 -5.17 11.73 -8.48
CA LEU A 246 -5.29 10.53 -7.64
C LEU A 246 -5.01 10.78 -6.16
N ASN A 247 -4.65 11.99 -5.75
CA ASN A 247 -4.17 12.29 -4.40
C ASN A 247 -3.04 11.32 -3.98
N VAL A 248 -2.08 11.10 -4.88
CA VAL A 248 -0.89 10.27 -4.68
C VAL A 248 0.28 11.16 -4.27
N THR A 249 1.14 10.64 -3.40
CA THR A 249 2.24 11.41 -2.77
C THR A 249 3.54 11.41 -3.59
N LEU A 250 3.54 10.83 -4.79
CA LEU A 250 4.67 10.88 -5.73
C LEU A 250 4.89 12.29 -6.27
N THR A 251 6.15 12.68 -6.32
CA THR A 251 6.63 13.94 -6.89
C THR A 251 7.85 13.71 -7.78
N GLU A 252 8.30 14.73 -8.50
CA GLU A 252 9.48 14.66 -9.38
C GLU A 252 10.76 14.22 -8.66
N LYS A 253 10.91 14.55 -7.37
CA LYS A 253 12.10 14.16 -6.57
C LYS A 253 12.19 12.65 -6.32
N ASP A 254 11.09 11.94 -6.50
CA ASP A 254 10.97 10.50 -6.24
C ASP A 254 11.31 9.67 -7.49
N VAL A 255 11.58 10.32 -8.63
CA VAL A 255 11.93 9.66 -9.90
C VAL A 255 13.33 9.05 -9.81
N MET A 256 13.39 7.72 -9.91
CA MET A 256 14.63 6.94 -9.88
C MET A 256 14.59 5.89 -10.99
N GLY A 257 14.49 6.38 -12.23
CA GLY A 257 14.35 5.56 -13.44
C GLY A 257 15.53 4.63 -13.70
N GLU A 258 15.33 3.70 -14.64
CA GLU A 258 16.36 2.75 -15.05
C GLU A 258 17.68 3.44 -15.46
N SER A 259 17.57 4.62 -16.07
CA SER A 259 18.73 5.40 -16.54
C SER A 259 19.71 5.79 -15.42
N LEU A 260 19.23 5.92 -14.18
CA LEU A 260 20.05 6.26 -13.01
C LEU A 260 21.16 5.23 -12.76
N TYR A 261 20.91 3.97 -13.11
CA TYR A 261 21.81 2.86 -12.77
C TYR A 261 22.78 2.51 -13.91
N ASN A 262 22.68 3.16 -15.08
CA ASN A 262 23.45 2.81 -16.28
C ASN A 262 24.96 2.79 -16.05
N ASP A 263 25.49 3.78 -15.36
CA ASP A 263 26.93 3.88 -15.08
C ASP A 263 27.42 2.79 -14.11
N MET A 264 26.52 2.15 -13.37
CA MET A 264 26.84 1.06 -12.44
C MET A 264 26.94 -0.30 -13.16
N LEU A 265 26.25 -0.48 -14.30
CA LEU A 265 26.09 -1.79 -14.94
C LEU A 265 27.43 -2.42 -15.38
N PRO A 266 28.37 -1.68 -16.02
CA PRO A 266 29.66 -2.24 -16.39
C PRO A 266 30.46 -2.72 -15.17
N GLY A 267 30.45 -1.94 -14.08
CA GLY A 267 31.15 -2.28 -12.83
C GLY A 267 30.59 -3.53 -12.17
N ILE A 268 29.27 -3.68 -12.14
CA ILE A 268 28.59 -4.86 -11.59
C ILE A 268 28.95 -6.12 -12.37
N VAL A 269 28.87 -6.06 -13.71
CA VAL A 269 29.20 -7.22 -14.55
C VAL A 269 30.68 -7.58 -14.42
N ALA A 270 31.58 -6.59 -14.31
CA ALA A 270 33.01 -6.83 -14.10
C ALA A 270 33.29 -7.50 -12.75
N ASP A 271 32.69 -7.00 -11.66
CA ASP A 271 32.84 -7.56 -10.30
C ASP A 271 32.30 -9.00 -10.22
N LEU A 272 31.12 -9.26 -10.82
CA LEU A 272 30.54 -10.60 -10.90
C LEU A 272 31.46 -11.60 -11.64
N LYS A 273 32.11 -11.16 -12.72
CA LYS A 273 33.11 -11.97 -13.45
C LYS A 273 34.36 -12.20 -12.63
N GLN A 274 34.88 -11.16 -11.97
CA GLN A 274 36.09 -11.24 -11.15
C GLN A 274 35.93 -12.22 -9.98
N ARG A 275 34.73 -12.29 -9.39
CA ARG A 275 34.40 -13.24 -8.31
C ARG A 275 34.11 -14.65 -8.79
N GLY A 276 34.12 -14.91 -10.10
CA GLY A 276 33.77 -16.20 -10.68
C GLY A 276 32.28 -16.55 -10.55
N ILE A 277 31.42 -15.59 -10.20
CA ILE A 277 29.96 -15.79 -10.08
C ILE A 277 29.31 -15.77 -11.46
N ALA A 278 29.75 -14.85 -12.33
CA ALA A 278 29.31 -14.77 -13.72
C ALA A 278 30.32 -15.41 -14.66
N VAL A 279 29.82 -16.23 -15.58
CA VAL A 279 30.61 -16.95 -16.58
C VAL A 279 30.11 -16.64 -18.00
N LYS A 280 30.96 -16.89 -19.00
CA LYS A 280 30.53 -16.83 -20.40
C LYS A 280 29.80 -18.12 -20.77
N SER A 281 28.61 -17.99 -21.38
CA SER A 281 27.82 -19.09 -21.90
C SER A 281 27.15 -18.65 -23.20
N ASP A 282 27.41 -19.37 -24.31
CA ASP A 282 26.94 -19.05 -25.67
C ASP A 282 27.16 -17.59 -26.13
N GLY A 283 28.26 -17.00 -25.66
CA GLY A 283 28.64 -15.62 -25.96
C GLY A 283 27.97 -14.57 -25.07
N ALA A 284 26.97 -14.93 -24.25
CA ALA A 284 26.41 -14.08 -23.22
C ALA A 284 27.18 -14.21 -21.89
N THR A 285 26.97 -13.27 -20.96
CA THR A 285 27.42 -13.39 -19.57
C THR A 285 26.24 -13.81 -18.71
N VAL A 286 26.43 -14.91 -17.97
CA VAL A 286 25.36 -15.63 -17.26
C VAL A 286 25.78 -15.95 -15.83
N VAL A 287 24.84 -15.86 -14.88
CA VAL A 287 24.98 -16.37 -13.51
C VAL A 287 24.09 -17.60 -13.35
N TYR A 288 24.68 -18.72 -12.94
CA TYR A 288 23.92 -19.93 -12.62
C TYR A 288 23.43 -19.89 -11.16
N LEU A 289 22.13 -20.13 -11.00
CA LEU A 289 21.45 -20.21 -9.70
C LEU A 289 20.89 -21.62 -9.51
N ASP A 290 21.21 -22.25 -8.38
CA ASP A 290 20.83 -23.63 -8.11
C ASP A 290 19.36 -23.74 -7.67
N GLU A 291 18.83 -22.67 -7.08
CA GLU A 291 17.48 -22.52 -6.56
C GLU A 291 16.43 -22.43 -7.68
N PHE A 292 16.85 -22.13 -8.91
CA PHE A 292 15.99 -22.03 -10.09
C PHE A 292 16.41 -23.07 -11.12
N LYS A 293 15.44 -23.74 -11.75
CA LYS A 293 15.71 -24.75 -12.78
C LYS A 293 15.20 -24.29 -14.16
N ASN A 294 15.97 -24.58 -15.20
CA ASN A 294 15.51 -24.44 -16.59
C ASN A 294 14.50 -25.56 -16.95
N LYS A 295 14.03 -25.59 -18.20
CA LYS A 295 13.05 -26.59 -18.66
C LYS A 295 13.62 -28.01 -18.66
N GLU A 296 14.95 -28.11 -18.72
CA GLU A 296 15.74 -29.33 -18.74
C GLU A 296 16.07 -29.84 -17.32
N GLY A 297 15.71 -29.10 -16.26
CA GLY A 297 15.95 -29.46 -14.87
C GLY A 297 17.33 -29.07 -14.32
N GLU A 298 18.14 -28.37 -15.11
CA GLU A 298 19.48 -27.90 -14.76
C GLU A 298 19.43 -26.52 -14.08
N PRO A 299 20.50 -26.11 -13.36
CA PRO A 299 20.59 -24.76 -12.79
C PRO A 299 20.30 -23.67 -13.83
N MET A 300 19.44 -22.71 -13.48
CA MET A 300 19.02 -21.68 -14.41
C MET A 300 20.15 -20.68 -14.65
N GLY A 301 20.52 -20.51 -15.92
CA GLY A 301 21.44 -19.46 -16.36
C GLY A 301 20.73 -18.12 -16.52
N VAL A 302 20.89 -17.22 -15.55
CA VAL A 302 20.36 -15.86 -15.61
C VAL A 302 21.31 -14.95 -16.38
N ILE A 303 20.85 -14.42 -17.52
CA ILE A 303 21.66 -13.54 -18.38
C ILE A 303 21.73 -12.14 -17.75
N ILE A 304 22.94 -11.64 -17.54
CA ILE A 304 23.22 -10.28 -17.04
C ILE A 304 23.89 -9.39 -18.10
N GLN A 305 24.36 -9.97 -19.20
CA GLN A 305 24.86 -9.22 -20.36
C GLN A 305 24.68 -10.07 -21.62
N LYS A 306 24.08 -9.50 -22.66
CA LYS A 306 23.88 -10.16 -23.95
C LYS A 306 25.20 -10.31 -24.72
N LYS A 307 25.17 -11.10 -25.80
CA LYS A 307 26.32 -11.32 -26.70
C LYS A 307 26.77 -10.05 -27.43
N ASP A 308 25.85 -9.14 -27.72
CA ASP A 308 26.13 -7.82 -28.32
C ASP A 308 26.67 -6.79 -27.30
N GLY A 309 26.86 -7.20 -26.04
CA GLY A 309 27.34 -6.34 -24.95
C GLY A 309 26.22 -5.59 -24.22
N GLY A 310 24.98 -5.61 -24.73
CA GLY A 310 23.85 -4.92 -24.14
C GLY A 310 23.42 -5.51 -22.79
N TYR A 311 22.96 -4.63 -21.89
CA TYR A 311 22.43 -5.01 -20.58
C TYR A 311 20.92 -5.31 -20.65
N LEU A 312 20.42 -5.98 -19.62
CA LEU A 312 19.00 -6.32 -19.45
C LEU A 312 18.49 -5.81 -18.09
N TYR A 313 17.16 -5.84 -17.91
CA TYR A 313 16.47 -5.50 -16.66
C TYR A 313 17.10 -6.16 -15.42
N THR A 314 17.53 -7.43 -15.52
CA THR A 314 18.20 -8.13 -14.40
C THR A 314 19.43 -7.38 -13.89
N THR A 315 20.20 -6.79 -14.81
CA THR A 315 21.41 -6.03 -14.47
C THR A 315 21.06 -4.75 -13.74
N THR A 316 20.01 -4.05 -14.22
CA THR A 316 19.46 -2.86 -13.59
C THR A 316 18.93 -3.20 -12.20
N ASP A 317 18.21 -4.31 -12.03
CA ASP A 317 17.67 -4.74 -10.73
C ASP A 317 18.77 -5.07 -9.71
N ILE A 318 19.86 -5.71 -10.16
CA ILE A 318 21.03 -5.94 -9.32
C ILE A 318 21.65 -4.61 -8.88
N ALA A 319 21.79 -3.66 -9.82
CA ALA A 319 22.32 -2.33 -9.54
C ALA A 319 21.42 -1.53 -8.60
N CYS A 320 20.11 -1.63 -8.80
CA CYS A 320 19.07 -0.95 -8.05
C CYS A 320 19.09 -1.41 -6.59
N ALA A 321 19.14 -2.72 -6.32
CA ALA A 321 19.23 -3.24 -4.97
C ALA A 321 20.54 -2.80 -4.26
N LYS A 322 21.67 -2.84 -4.97
CA LYS A 322 22.97 -2.37 -4.46
C LYS A 322 22.94 -0.86 -4.14
N TYR A 323 22.39 -0.05 -5.04
CA TYR A 323 22.25 1.40 -4.86
C TYR A 323 21.38 1.74 -3.66
N ARG A 324 20.22 1.08 -3.52
CA ARG A 324 19.30 1.26 -2.40
C ARG A 324 19.94 0.92 -1.05
N HIS A 325 20.83 -0.05 -1.03
CA HIS A 325 21.61 -0.35 0.17
C HIS A 325 22.71 0.69 0.42
N GLU A 326 23.66 0.85 -0.50
CA GLU A 326 24.89 1.60 -0.25
C GLU A 326 24.70 3.12 -0.28
N THR A 327 23.77 3.61 -1.10
CA THR A 327 23.54 5.05 -1.27
C THR A 327 22.37 5.52 -0.42
N LEU A 328 21.27 4.78 -0.42
CA LEU A 328 20.06 5.17 0.33
C LEU A 328 20.03 4.66 1.78
N ASN A 329 20.94 3.75 2.15
CA ASN A 329 21.01 3.15 3.49
C ASN A 329 19.71 2.44 3.90
N ALA A 330 19.04 1.79 2.93
CA ALA A 330 17.78 1.10 3.19
C ALA A 330 18.00 -0.16 4.05
N SER A 331 17.15 -0.34 5.06
CA SER A 331 17.03 -1.58 5.83
C SER A 331 15.96 -2.50 5.28
N ARG A 332 15.00 -1.94 4.53
CA ARG A 332 13.85 -2.64 3.95
C ARG A 332 13.50 -2.04 2.61
N VAL A 333 13.22 -2.86 1.61
CA VAL A 333 12.78 -2.42 0.27
C VAL A 333 11.52 -3.19 -0.13
N LEU A 334 10.47 -2.43 -0.42
CA LEU A 334 9.15 -2.94 -0.80
C LEU A 334 8.93 -2.73 -2.28
N TYR A 335 8.69 -3.82 -3.02
CA TYR A 335 8.43 -3.78 -4.47
C TYR A 335 6.96 -4.08 -4.74
N TYR A 336 6.21 -3.06 -5.14
CA TYR A 336 4.82 -3.18 -5.58
C TYR A 336 4.78 -3.40 -7.08
N ILE A 337 4.97 -4.66 -7.49
CA ILE A 337 5.07 -5.08 -8.89
C ILE A 337 4.05 -6.20 -9.18
N ASP A 338 3.63 -6.33 -10.43
CA ASP A 338 2.73 -7.41 -10.87
C ASP A 338 3.34 -8.79 -10.57
N SER A 339 2.51 -9.72 -10.09
CA SER A 339 2.92 -11.08 -9.70
C SER A 339 3.67 -11.86 -10.79
N ARG A 340 3.46 -11.55 -12.08
CA ARG A 340 4.18 -12.17 -13.20
C ARG A 340 5.68 -11.87 -13.21
N GLN A 341 6.13 -10.82 -12.53
CA GLN A 341 7.55 -10.47 -12.39
C GLN A 341 8.25 -11.18 -11.23
N HIS A 342 7.54 -12.02 -10.46
CA HIS A 342 8.10 -12.63 -9.26
C HIS A 342 9.38 -13.41 -9.52
N GLN A 343 9.39 -14.28 -10.54
CA GLN A 343 10.57 -15.08 -10.86
C GLN A 343 11.78 -14.21 -11.24
N HIS A 344 11.55 -13.14 -12.00
CA HIS A 344 12.61 -12.20 -12.40
C HIS A 344 13.27 -11.53 -11.19
N LEU A 345 12.45 -10.96 -10.30
CA LEU A 345 12.93 -10.29 -9.08
C LEU A 345 13.71 -11.26 -8.19
N MET A 346 13.18 -12.47 -7.95
CA MET A 346 13.85 -13.45 -7.09
C MET A 346 15.20 -13.89 -7.66
N GLN A 347 15.34 -13.99 -8.99
CA GLN A 347 16.61 -14.28 -9.64
C GLN A 347 17.63 -13.15 -9.44
N ALA A 348 17.24 -11.91 -9.71
CA ALA A 348 18.12 -10.76 -9.50
C ALA A 348 18.54 -10.67 -8.02
N TRP A 349 17.61 -10.87 -7.09
CA TRP A 349 17.90 -10.81 -5.66
C TRP A 349 18.76 -11.97 -5.17
N ALA A 350 18.61 -13.18 -5.72
CA ALA A 350 19.51 -14.29 -5.43
C ALA A 350 20.96 -13.95 -5.83
N ILE A 351 21.16 -13.29 -6.98
CA ILE A 351 22.49 -12.80 -7.41
C ILE A 351 23.00 -11.73 -6.44
N VAL A 352 22.16 -10.79 -6.03
CA VAL A 352 22.48 -9.73 -5.05
C VAL A 352 22.88 -10.32 -3.69
N ARG A 353 22.23 -11.40 -3.23
CA ARG A 353 22.60 -12.10 -1.99
C ARG A 353 23.91 -12.88 -2.14
N LYS A 354 24.07 -13.60 -3.25
CA LYS A 354 25.29 -14.39 -3.55
C LYS A 354 26.55 -13.53 -3.64
N THR A 355 26.41 -12.29 -4.11
CA THR A 355 27.51 -11.31 -4.17
C THR A 355 27.82 -10.64 -2.84
N GLY A 356 26.87 -10.63 -1.91
CA GLY A 356 26.96 -9.85 -0.67
C GLY A 356 26.80 -8.34 -0.90
N TYR A 357 26.18 -7.91 -2.00
CA TYR A 357 25.89 -6.48 -2.25
C TYR A 357 24.95 -5.86 -1.22
N ILE A 358 24.14 -6.70 -0.57
CA ILE A 358 23.30 -6.28 0.55
C ILE A 358 23.49 -7.26 1.73
N PRO A 359 23.41 -6.78 2.98
CA PRO A 359 23.53 -7.63 4.16
C PRO A 359 22.30 -8.51 4.31
N ALA A 360 22.45 -9.67 4.94
CA ALA A 360 21.34 -10.61 5.20
C ALA A 360 20.19 -9.98 6.01
N SER A 361 20.47 -8.97 6.84
CA SER A 361 19.49 -8.24 7.64
C SER A 361 18.62 -7.27 6.82
N MET A 362 19.06 -6.83 5.64
CA MET A 362 18.25 -5.97 4.78
C MET A 362 17.16 -6.81 4.11
N LEU A 363 15.90 -6.38 4.22
CA LEU A 363 14.76 -7.10 3.65
C LEU A 363 14.45 -6.62 2.22
N LEU A 364 14.24 -7.55 1.30
CA LEU A 364 13.71 -7.29 -0.03
C LEU A 364 12.39 -8.05 -0.17
N GLU A 365 11.30 -7.32 -0.40
CA GLU A 365 9.95 -7.89 -0.33
C GLU A 365 9.18 -7.61 -1.61
N HIS A 366 8.75 -8.68 -2.27
CA HIS A 366 7.87 -8.56 -3.42
C HIS A 366 6.42 -8.51 -2.93
N HIS A 367 5.92 -7.30 -2.75
CA HIS A 367 4.51 -7.02 -2.47
C HIS A 367 3.68 -7.10 -3.75
N MET A 368 3.61 -8.32 -4.29
CA MET A 368 2.96 -8.59 -5.57
C MET A 368 1.46 -8.26 -5.57
N PHE A 369 0.95 -7.93 -6.75
CA PHE A 369 -0.49 -7.84 -6.98
C PHE A 369 -0.97 -8.59 -8.23
N GLY A 370 -2.26 -8.93 -8.23
CA GLY A 370 -2.96 -9.54 -9.37
C GLY A 370 -3.34 -8.54 -10.46
N MET A 371 -3.81 -9.02 -11.60
CA MET A 371 -4.19 -8.17 -12.74
C MET A 371 -5.51 -7.45 -12.51
N MET A 372 -5.74 -6.38 -13.27
CA MET A 372 -7.05 -5.74 -13.39
C MET A 372 -7.83 -6.37 -14.56
N LEU A 373 -9.03 -6.87 -14.27
CA LEU A 373 -9.88 -7.61 -15.19
C LEU A 373 -11.19 -6.84 -15.45
N GLY A 374 -11.78 -7.06 -16.63
CA GLY A 374 -13.16 -6.67 -16.92
C GLY A 374 -14.18 -7.67 -16.37
N LYS A 375 -15.47 -7.35 -16.51
CA LYS A 375 -16.58 -8.25 -16.13
C LYS A 375 -16.56 -9.61 -16.87
N ASP A 376 -15.81 -9.70 -17.97
CA ASP A 376 -15.60 -10.92 -18.77
C ASP A 376 -14.43 -11.80 -18.26
N GLY A 377 -13.76 -11.39 -17.17
CA GLY A 377 -12.61 -12.09 -16.60
C GLY A 377 -11.33 -11.96 -17.42
N LYS A 378 -11.30 -11.09 -18.45
CA LYS A 378 -10.12 -10.83 -19.28
C LYS A 378 -9.44 -9.54 -18.86
N PRO A 379 -8.17 -9.29 -19.28
CA PRO A 379 -7.48 -8.04 -18.99
C PRO A 379 -8.33 -6.82 -19.36
N PHE A 380 -8.44 -5.87 -18.43
CA PHE A 380 -9.29 -4.70 -18.58
C PHE A 380 -8.89 -3.86 -19.80
N LYS A 381 -9.83 -3.66 -20.72
CA LYS A 381 -9.65 -3.00 -22.01
C LYS A 381 -10.84 -2.10 -22.32
N THR A 382 -10.62 -1.12 -23.18
CA THR A 382 -11.70 -0.30 -23.77
C THR A 382 -12.67 -1.16 -24.57
N ARG A 383 -13.85 -0.63 -24.89
CA ARG A 383 -14.84 -1.33 -25.76
C ARG A 383 -14.28 -1.70 -27.13
N ALA A 384 -13.32 -0.92 -27.64
CA ALA A 384 -12.62 -1.18 -28.90
C ALA A 384 -11.43 -2.17 -28.76
N GLY A 385 -11.16 -2.68 -27.56
CA GLY A 385 -10.09 -3.64 -27.28
C GLY A 385 -8.70 -3.03 -27.03
N GLY A 386 -8.58 -1.71 -27.03
CA GLY A 386 -7.35 -0.97 -26.70
C GLY A 386 -7.14 -0.79 -25.19
N THR A 387 -5.95 -0.33 -24.82
CA THR A 387 -5.58 0.01 -23.44
C THR A 387 -6.42 1.19 -22.93
N VAL A 388 -6.89 1.12 -21.68
CA VAL A 388 -7.63 2.21 -21.03
C VAL A 388 -6.64 3.24 -20.49
N ARG A 389 -6.72 4.48 -20.98
CA ARG A 389 -5.98 5.62 -20.45
C ARG A 389 -6.45 5.93 -19.04
N LEU A 390 -5.52 6.23 -18.15
CA LEU A 390 -5.87 6.49 -16.75
C LEU A 390 -6.65 7.79 -16.59
N SER A 391 -6.34 8.84 -17.37
CA SER A 391 -7.11 10.10 -17.39
C SER A 391 -8.60 9.86 -17.61
N ASP A 392 -8.93 9.10 -18.65
CA ASP A 392 -10.30 8.85 -19.09
C ASP A 392 -11.08 8.05 -18.04
N LEU A 393 -10.41 7.12 -17.35
CA LEU A 393 -10.99 6.39 -16.22
C LEU A 393 -11.34 7.33 -15.07
N LEU A 394 -10.47 8.29 -14.74
CA LEU A 394 -10.72 9.24 -13.67
C LEU A 394 -11.80 10.26 -14.04
N ASP A 395 -11.88 10.65 -15.32
CA ASP A 395 -12.96 11.50 -15.83
C ASP A 395 -14.31 10.79 -15.68
N GLU A 396 -14.41 9.53 -16.12
CA GLU A 396 -15.64 8.73 -15.98
C GLU A 396 -16.02 8.51 -14.50
N ALA A 397 -15.04 8.34 -13.59
CA ALA A 397 -15.29 8.22 -12.16
C ALA A 397 -15.96 9.47 -11.58
N ILE A 398 -15.48 10.65 -11.99
CA ILE A 398 -16.00 11.95 -11.56
C ILE A 398 -17.40 12.19 -12.14
N GLU A 399 -17.62 11.92 -13.43
CA GLU A 399 -18.93 12.08 -14.07
C GLU A 399 -20.02 11.22 -13.41
N ARG A 400 -19.69 9.96 -13.10
CA ARG A 400 -20.60 9.04 -12.41
C ARG A 400 -20.87 9.49 -10.97
N ALA A 401 -19.83 9.95 -10.26
CA ALA A 401 -19.98 10.49 -8.91
C ALA A 401 -20.85 11.77 -8.89
N ASP A 402 -20.70 12.66 -9.87
CA ASP A 402 -21.53 13.88 -9.99
C ASP A 402 -23.00 13.54 -10.11
N THR A 403 -23.34 12.63 -11.04
CA THR A 403 -24.71 12.16 -11.24
C THR A 403 -25.30 11.62 -9.93
N LEU A 404 -24.54 10.75 -9.25
CA LEU A 404 -24.98 10.07 -8.04
C LEU A 404 -25.18 11.02 -6.84
N ILE A 405 -24.31 12.02 -6.68
CA ILE A 405 -24.40 13.00 -5.58
C ILE A 405 -25.54 13.99 -5.84
N ARG A 406 -25.73 14.46 -7.08
CA ARG A 406 -26.86 15.34 -7.43
C ARG A 406 -28.21 14.68 -7.21
N GLU A 407 -28.33 13.38 -7.46
CA GLU A 407 -29.56 12.62 -7.19
C GLU A 407 -29.90 12.56 -5.70
N LYS A 408 -28.89 12.49 -4.82
CA LYS A 408 -29.09 12.41 -3.36
C LYS A 408 -29.23 13.77 -2.69
N ASN A 409 -28.49 14.77 -3.17
CA ASN A 409 -28.40 16.11 -2.58
C ASN A 409 -28.54 17.19 -3.66
N PRO A 410 -29.75 17.40 -4.21
CA PRO A 410 -29.98 18.30 -5.34
C PRO A 410 -29.72 19.77 -5.03
N ASP A 411 -29.77 20.16 -3.75
CA ASP A 411 -29.62 21.55 -3.29
C ASP A 411 -28.19 21.90 -2.84
N MET A 412 -27.21 21.02 -3.07
CA MET A 412 -25.82 21.27 -2.67
C MET A 412 -25.20 22.42 -3.49
N PRO A 413 -24.51 23.39 -2.85
CA PRO A 413 -23.80 24.46 -3.56
C PRO A 413 -22.73 23.89 -4.51
N GLU A 414 -22.57 24.51 -5.69
CA GLU A 414 -21.73 23.97 -6.76
C GLU A 414 -20.23 23.84 -6.39
N ASP A 415 -19.73 24.74 -5.54
CA ASP A 415 -18.35 24.71 -5.04
C ASP A 415 -18.10 23.60 -4.00
N GLU A 416 -19.10 23.32 -3.16
CA GLU A 416 -19.10 22.18 -2.24
C GLU A 416 -19.26 20.86 -3.00
N LEU A 417 -20.21 20.84 -3.95
CA LEU A 417 -20.50 19.69 -4.80
C LEU A 417 -19.26 19.21 -5.55
N LYS A 418 -18.51 20.12 -6.17
CA LYS A 418 -17.27 19.76 -6.89
C LYS A 418 -16.28 19.01 -6.00
N LYS A 419 -16.10 19.46 -4.74
CA LYS A 419 -15.20 18.81 -3.78
C LYS A 419 -15.72 17.44 -3.36
N VAL A 420 -17.02 17.30 -3.15
CA VAL A 420 -17.65 16.02 -2.80
C VAL A 420 -17.52 15.01 -3.94
N VAL A 421 -17.84 15.43 -5.15
CA VAL A 421 -17.73 14.61 -6.36
C VAL A 421 -16.31 14.12 -6.59
N GLU A 422 -15.32 15.02 -6.47
CA GLU A 422 -13.91 14.65 -6.65
C GLU A 422 -13.45 13.66 -5.56
N ALA A 423 -13.79 13.91 -4.29
CA ALA A 423 -13.48 13.01 -3.20
C ALA A 423 -14.14 11.63 -3.36
N VAL A 424 -15.39 11.57 -3.82
CA VAL A 424 -16.15 10.33 -4.03
C VAL A 424 -15.61 9.55 -5.22
N GLY A 425 -15.47 10.19 -6.38
CA GLY A 425 -15.05 9.52 -7.61
C GLY A 425 -13.64 8.95 -7.48
N ILE A 426 -12.68 9.77 -7.05
CA ILE A 426 -11.29 9.32 -6.86
C ILE A 426 -11.18 8.36 -5.68
N GLY A 427 -11.92 8.62 -4.60
CA GLY A 427 -12.00 7.72 -3.44
C GLY A 427 -12.48 6.32 -3.84
N ALA A 428 -13.51 6.22 -4.67
CA ALA A 428 -14.05 4.96 -5.15
C ALA A 428 -13.02 4.16 -5.98
N VAL A 429 -12.29 4.83 -6.88
CA VAL A 429 -11.21 4.21 -7.68
C VAL A 429 -10.15 3.59 -6.78
N LYS A 430 -9.70 4.33 -5.77
CA LYS A 430 -8.66 3.86 -4.83
C LYS A 430 -9.17 2.76 -3.91
N TYR A 431 -10.31 2.98 -3.28
CA TYR A 431 -10.83 2.08 -2.25
C TYR A 431 -11.27 0.74 -2.83
N ALA A 432 -11.81 0.72 -4.06
CA ALA A 432 -12.22 -0.53 -4.70
C ALA A 432 -11.05 -1.49 -4.94
N ASP A 433 -9.86 -0.97 -5.25
CA ASP A 433 -8.62 -1.76 -5.30
C ASP A 433 -8.14 -2.12 -3.88
N LEU A 434 -7.97 -1.10 -3.02
CA LEU A 434 -7.39 -1.26 -1.69
C LEU A 434 -8.18 -2.19 -0.77
N SER A 435 -9.50 -2.28 -0.92
CA SER A 435 -10.38 -3.14 -0.13
C SER A 435 -10.31 -4.63 -0.49
N LYS A 436 -9.59 -4.98 -1.56
CA LYS A 436 -9.38 -6.38 -1.99
C LYS A 436 -7.96 -6.81 -1.66
N SER A 437 -7.76 -8.12 -1.45
CA SER A 437 -6.41 -8.64 -1.31
C SER A 437 -5.59 -8.27 -2.54
N ARG A 438 -4.39 -7.71 -2.33
CA ARG A 438 -3.52 -7.32 -3.46
C ARG A 438 -3.19 -8.50 -4.36
N THR A 439 -3.03 -9.70 -3.78
CA THR A 439 -2.63 -10.91 -4.51
C THR A 439 -3.72 -11.48 -5.41
N THR A 440 -4.98 -11.11 -5.21
CA THR A 440 -6.08 -11.55 -6.08
C THR A 440 -6.20 -10.64 -7.30
N ASP A 441 -6.61 -11.23 -8.42
CA ASP A 441 -7.05 -10.46 -9.59
C ASP A 441 -8.27 -9.61 -9.20
N TYR A 442 -8.30 -8.38 -9.70
CA TYR A 442 -9.33 -7.39 -9.38
C TYR A 442 -10.25 -7.19 -10.58
N VAL A 443 -11.52 -7.54 -10.42
CA VAL A 443 -12.56 -7.28 -11.44
C VAL A 443 -13.10 -5.87 -11.24
N PHE A 444 -12.89 -5.02 -12.24
CA PHE A 444 -13.36 -3.64 -12.22
C PHE A 444 -14.87 -3.56 -12.47
N ASP A 445 -15.59 -2.86 -11.59
CA ASP A 445 -17.03 -2.70 -11.66
C ASP A 445 -17.49 -1.34 -11.08
N TRP A 446 -17.98 -0.46 -11.96
CA TRP A 446 -18.49 0.86 -11.61
C TRP A 446 -19.65 0.82 -10.61
N ASP A 447 -20.56 -0.13 -10.77
CA ASP A 447 -21.80 -0.18 -9.98
C ASP A 447 -21.45 -0.51 -8.51
N ASN A 448 -20.52 -1.44 -8.32
CA ASN A 448 -20.09 -1.87 -6.99
C ASN A 448 -19.22 -0.82 -6.29
N MET A 449 -18.29 -0.16 -7.00
CA MET A 449 -17.34 0.76 -6.36
C MET A 449 -17.96 2.10 -5.95
N LEU A 450 -19.03 2.52 -6.65
CA LEU A 450 -19.76 3.77 -6.37
C LEU A 450 -21.02 3.55 -5.50
N ALA A 451 -21.30 2.31 -5.08
CA ALA A 451 -22.45 2.03 -4.21
C ALA A 451 -22.30 2.70 -2.83
N PHE A 452 -23.41 3.17 -2.27
CA PHE A 452 -23.50 3.70 -0.89
C PHE A 452 -23.71 2.60 0.16
N GLU A 453 -23.78 1.34 -0.27
CA GLU A 453 -23.92 0.17 0.59
C GLU A 453 -22.69 -0.73 0.42
N GLY A 454 -22.34 -1.44 1.49
CA GLY A 454 -21.19 -2.32 1.52
C GLY A 454 -19.86 -1.59 1.75
N ASN A 455 -18.77 -2.33 1.59
CA ASN A 455 -17.42 -1.84 1.89
C ASN A 455 -16.86 -1.01 0.73
N THR A 456 -17.32 0.25 0.61
CA THR A 456 -16.99 1.19 -0.48
C THR A 456 -16.54 2.55 0.05
N ALA A 457 -15.85 3.35 -0.78
CA ALA A 457 -15.48 4.72 -0.39
C ALA A 457 -16.70 5.62 -0.11
N PRO A 458 -17.76 5.66 -0.95
CA PRO A 458 -18.94 6.47 -0.66
C PRO A 458 -19.56 6.12 0.70
N TYR A 459 -19.69 4.81 1.02
CA TYR A 459 -20.18 4.39 2.34
C TYR A 459 -19.29 4.90 3.47
N MET A 460 -17.96 4.76 3.34
CA MET A 460 -17.03 5.18 4.38
C MET A 460 -16.98 6.71 4.57
N GLN A 461 -17.02 7.47 3.47
CA GLN A 461 -17.08 8.93 3.52
C GLN A 461 -18.40 9.40 4.12
N TYR A 462 -19.52 8.78 3.75
CA TYR A 462 -20.82 9.06 4.35
C TYR A 462 -20.84 8.72 5.86
N ALA A 463 -20.31 7.56 6.25
CA ALA A 463 -20.18 7.19 7.66
C ALA A 463 -19.38 8.23 8.46
N TYR A 464 -18.24 8.70 7.93
CA TYR A 464 -17.46 9.78 8.54
C TYR A 464 -18.26 11.09 8.68
N THR A 465 -19.01 11.50 7.65
CA THR A 465 -19.84 12.72 7.73
C THR A 465 -20.93 12.61 8.78
N ARG A 466 -21.57 11.43 8.93
CA ARG A 466 -22.58 11.18 9.97
C ARG A 466 -22.00 11.38 11.37
N VAL A 467 -20.82 10.81 11.65
CA VAL A 467 -20.13 10.99 12.94
C VAL A 467 -19.79 12.47 13.15
N SER A 468 -19.16 13.10 12.15
CA SER A 468 -18.71 14.50 12.22
C SER A 468 -19.88 15.48 12.39
N SER A 469 -21.05 15.17 11.82
CA SER A 469 -22.24 16.02 11.91
C SER A 469 -22.80 16.15 13.32
N ILE A 470 -22.53 15.19 14.22
CA ILE A 470 -22.99 15.23 15.61
C ILE A 470 -22.43 16.46 16.32
N PHE A 471 -21.13 16.72 16.16
CA PHE A 471 -20.43 17.85 16.76
C PHE A 471 -20.89 19.18 16.15
N LYS A 472 -21.02 19.23 14.82
CA LYS A 472 -21.49 20.43 14.13
C LYS A 472 -22.92 20.83 14.50
N ARG A 473 -23.82 19.85 14.63
CA ARG A 473 -25.23 20.12 14.97
C ARG A 473 -25.41 20.53 16.42
N ALA A 474 -24.54 20.05 17.30
CA ALA A 474 -24.65 20.29 18.72
C ALA A 474 -23.82 21.50 19.20
N ASP A 475 -23.06 22.14 18.31
CA ASP A 475 -22.18 23.29 18.61
C ASP A 475 -21.27 23.01 19.82
N ILE A 476 -20.69 21.81 19.85
CA ILE A 476 -19.89 21.31 20.98
C ILE A 476 -18.43 21.65 20.74
N ASP A 477 -17.84 22.43 21.66
CA ASP A 477 -16.39 22.57 21.77
C ASP A 477 -15.79 21.28 22.31
N GLU A 478 -14.89 20.65 21.55
CA GLU A 478 -14.19 19.42 21.97
C GLU A 478 -13.45 19.61 23.31
N ASN A 479 -12.96 20.83 23.59
CA ASN A 479 -12.25 21.14 24.83
C ASN A 479 -13.17 21.17 26.06
N SER A 480 -14.49 21.24 25.85
CA SER A 480 -15.49 21.20 26.93
C SER A 480 -15.75 19.78 27.47
N LEU A 481 -15.27 18.74 26.77
CA LEU A 481 -15.46 17.33 27.13
C LEU A 481 -14.49 16.91 28.26
N THR A 482 -14.78 17.32 29.48
CA THR A 482 -13.89 17.16 30.66
C THR A 482 -14.20 15.92 31.51
N LEU A 483 -15.41 15.36 31.41
CA LEU A 483 -15.85 14.21 32.21
C LEU A 483 -15.28 12.88 31.67
N PRO A 484 -15.06 11.86 32.53
CA PRO A 484 -14.43 10.61 32.11
C PRO A 484 -15.33 9.76 31.19
N VAL A 485 -14.71 8.97 30.32
CA VAL A 485 -15.39 7.90 29.57
C VAL A 485 -15.93 6.83 30.52
N MET A 486 -17.18 6.46 30.32
CA MET A 486 -17.91 5.40 31.02
C MET A 486 -18.51 4.42 30.01
N LEU A 487 -18.28 3.12 30.19
CA LEU A 487 -18.72 2.05 29.29
C LEU A 487 -19.77 1.18 29.99
N ASN A 488 -21.00 1.68 30.01
CA ASN A 488 -22.11 1.04 30.72
C ASN A 488 -22.74 -0.06 29.87
N GLU A 489 -22.87 0.15 28.57
CA GLU A 489 -23.50 -0.77 27.62
C GLU A 489 -22.48 -1.64 26.85
N GLU A 490 -22.92 -2.82 26.39
CA GLU A 490 -22.07 -3.72 25.59
C GLU A 490 -21.63 -3.09 24.27
N ARG A 491 -22.49 -2.27 23.66
CA ARG A 491 -22.17 -1.58 22.39
C ARG A 491 -21.11 -0.49 22.57
N GLU A 492 -21.12 0.21 23.71
CA GLU A 492 -20.07 1.17 24.09
C GLU A 492 -18.73 0.45 24.24
N GLN A 493 -18.71 -0.67 24.96
CA GLN A 493 -17.52 -1.50 25.13
C GLN A 493 -17.00 -2.02 23.79
N ALA A 494 -17.87 -2.56 22.93
CA ALA A 494 -17.47 -3.11 21.63
C ALA A 494 -16.86 -2.05 20.71
N LEU A 495 -17.47 -0.85 20.65
CA LEU A 495 -16.93 0.28 19.89
C LEU A 495 -15.58 0.74 20.46
N ALA A 496 -15.49 0.91 21.78
CA ALA A 496 -14.26 1.35 22.45
C ALA A 496 -13.10 0.35 22.23
N THR A 497 -13.34 -0.95 22.40
CA THR A 497 -12.34 -1.98 22.10
C THR A 497 -11.90 -1.90 20.63
N ARG A 498 -12.83 -1.76 19.67
CA ARG A 498 -12.47 -1.65 18.24
C ARG A 498 -11.65 -0.40 17.94
N LEU A 499 -11.92 0.73 18.59
CA LEU A 499 -11.13 1.96 18.42
C LEU A 499 -9.67 1.74 18.84
N LEU A 500 -9.44 1.05 19.97
CA LEU A 500 -8.09 0.73 20.44
C LEU A 500 -7.36 -0.33 19.59
N GLN A 501 -8.09 -1.06 18.75
CA GLN A 501 -7.53 -2.02 17.77
C GLN A 501 -6.99 -1.34 16.50
N PHE A 502 -7.00 -0.01 16.41
CA PHE A 502 -6.40 0.69 15.28
C PHE A 502 -4.90 0.43 15.16
N GLU A 503 -4.18 0.42 16.29
CA GLU A 503 -2.72 0.23 16.30
C GLU A 503 -2.29 -1.16 15.77
N GLU A 504 -2.96 -2.23 16.19
CA GLU A 504 -2.67 -3.58 15.69
C GLU A 504 -3.02 -3.75 14.21
N THR A 505 -4.06 -3.05 13.74
CA THR A 505 -4.46 -3.01 12.34
C THR A 505 -3.38 -2.33 11.49
N ILE A 506 -2.98 -1.11 11.85
CA ILE A 506 -2.00 -0.35 11.07
C ILE A 506 -0.60 -0.99 11.14
N THR A 507 -0.24 -1.60 12.26
CA THR A 507 1.00 -2.38 12.39
C THR A 507 0.99 -3.58 11.44
N THR A 508 -0.14 -4.27 11.30
CA THR A 508 -0.29 -5.37 10.35
C THR A 508 -0.17 -4.89 8.91
N VAL A 509 -0.80 -3.77 8.55
CA VAL A 509 -0.69 -3.17 7.22
C VAL A 509 0.76 -2.79 6.90
N ALA A 510 1.47 -2.16 7.84
CA ALA A 510 2.87 -1.78 7.70
C ALA A 510 3.80 -2.99 7.53
N ARG A 511 3.53 -4.08 8.25
CA ARG A 511 4.33 -5.31 8.16
C ARG A 511 4.09 -6.06 6.85
N GLU A 512 2.84 -6.28 6.46
CA GLU A 512 2.49 -7.19 5.36
C GLU A 512 2.30 -6.48 4.00
N GLY A 513 2.19 -5.15 4.02
CA GLY A 513 1.86 -4.36 2.84
C GLY A 513 0.47 -4.68 2.31
N THR A 514 -0.53 -4.80 3.20
CA THR A 514 -1.90 -5.27 2.89
C THR A 514 -2.99 -4.25 3.28
N PRO A 515 -3.19 -3.18 2.50
CA PRO A 515 -4.17 -2.12 2.82
C PRO A 515 -5.62 -2.59 3.02
N HIS A 516 -6.03 -3.73 2.43
CA HIS A 516 -7.38 -4.28 2.61
C HIS A 516 -7.72 -4.61 4.06
N VAL A 517 -6.71 -4.85 4.91
CA VAL A 517 -6.88 -5.04 6.35
C VAL A 517 -7.37 -3.73 6.99
N MET A 518 -6.85 -2.57 6.57
CA MET A 518 -7.36 -1.27 7.01
C MET A 518 -8.78 -1.03 6.51
N CYS A 519 -9.07 -1.32 5.23
CA CYS A 519 -10.43 -1.16 4.70
C CYS A 519 -11.46 -2.00 5.46
N ALA A 520 -11.14 -3.26 5.79
CA ALA A 520 -11.99 -4.13 6.58
C ALA A 520 -12.19 -3.58 8.01
N TYR A 521 -11.12 -3.14 8.66
CA TYR A 521 -11.18 -2.51 9.98
C TYR A 521 -12.09 -1.27 10.00
N LEU A 522 -11.94 -0.37 9.03
CA LEU A 522 -12.72 0.86 8.97
C LEU A 522 -14.21 0.57 8.71
N TYR A 523 -14.50 -0.40 7.85
CA TYR A 523 -15.87 -0.84 7.59
C TYR A 523 -16.53 -1.44 8.84
N ASP A 524 -15.82 -2.32 9.54
CA ASP A 524 -16.29 -2.90 10.81
C ASP A 524 -16.50 -1.82 11.89
N LEU A 525 -15.58 -0.84 11.97
CA LEU A 525 -15.67 0.28 12.90
C LEU A 525 -16.91 1.15 12.61
N ALA A 526 -17.15 1.48 11.34
CA ALA A 526 -18.33 2.23 10.92
C ALA A 526 -19.63 1.48 11.24
N GLY A 527 -19.66 0.16 11.04
CA GLY A 527 -20.78 -0.69 11.42
C GLY A 527 -21.05 -0.70 12.93
N LEU A 528 -20.00 -0.85 13.75
CA LEU A 528 -20.11 -0.77 15.20
C LEU A 528 -20.60 0.60 15.67
N PHE A 529 -20.11 1.68 15.05
CA PHE A 529 -20.59 3.02 15.35
C PHE A 529 -22.06 3.20 15.00
N SER A 530 -22.55 2.70 13.84
CA SER A 530 -23.98 2.78 13.50
C SER A 530 -24.83 2.08 14.54
N GLY A 531 -24.43 0.86 14.95
CA GLY A 531 -25.13 0.11 15.99
C GLY A 531 -25.13 0.83 17.35
N PHE A 532 -24.01 1.44 17.73
CA PHE A 532 -23.91 2.30 18.92
C PHE A 532 -24.83 3.52 18.83
N TYR A 533 -24.78 4.27 17.72
CA TYR A 533 -25.56 5.48 17.51
C TYR A 533 -27.08 5.24 17.56
N GLU A 534 -27.53 4.10 17.03
CA GLU A 534 -28.95 3.73 17.03
C GLU A 534 -29.50 3.32 18.40
N HIS A 535 -28.67 2.72 19.26
CA HIS A 535 -29.12 2.11 20.51
C HIS A 535 -28.71 2.90 21.76
N CYS A 536 -27.69 3.76 21.66
CA CYS A 536 -27.14 4.52 22.76
C CYS A 536 -27.29 6.03 22.46
N PRO A 537 -28.37 6.69 22.93
CA PRO A 537 -28.59 8.11 22.70
C PRO A 537 -27.38 8.97 23.11
N ILE A 538 -26.85 9.77 22.19
CA ILE A 538 -25.65 10.59 22.43
C ILE A 538 -26.05 11.97 22.97
N LEU A 539 -26.72 12.79 22.16
CA LEU A 539 -27.06 14.17 22.51
C LEU A 539 -28.16 14.27 23.57
N ASN A 540 -29.08 13.31 23.57
CA ASN A 540 -30.18 13.20 24.52
C ASN A 540 -29.92 12.10 25.56
N ALA A 541 -28.66 11.90 25.96
CA ALA A 541 -28.33 10.94 27.01
C ALA A 541 -28.95 11.35 28.36
N ASP A 542 -29.19 10.38 29.23
CA ASP A 542 -29.90 10.59 30.51
C ASP A 542 -29.14 11.45 31.52
N SER A 543 -27.83 11.61 31.34
CA SER A 543 -26.98 12.46 32.19
C SER A 543 -25.88 13.13 31.36
N GLU A 544 -25.32 14.23 31.89
CA GLU A 544 -24.23 14.96 31.23
C GLU A 544 -22.94 14.12 31.19
N GLU A 545 -22.68 13.31 32.22
CA GLU A 545 -21.57 12.35 32.25
C GLU A 545 -21.68 11.35 31.10
N LEU A 546 -22.87 10.78 30.89
CA LEU A 546 -23.11 9.80 29.83
C LEU A 546 -23.05 10.47 28.45
N ARG A 547 -23.59 11.69 28.32
CA ARG A 547 -23.51 12.51 27.11
C ARG A 547 -22.06 12.74 26.71
N GLN A 548 -21.21 13.22 27.63
CA GLN A 548 -19.79 13.47 27.35
C GLN A 548 -19.01 12.18 27.05
N SER A 549 -19.27 11.08 27.77
CA SER A 549 -18.67 9.77 27.47
C SER A 549 -18.95 9.34 26.04
N ARG A 550 -20.22 9.39 25.61
CA ARG A 550 -20.64 8.99 24.26
C ARG A 550 -20.12 9.93 23.17
N LEU A 551 -20.04 11.23 23.47
CA LEU A 551 -19.40 12.21 22.59
C LEU A 551 -17.91 11.92 22.42
N LYS A 552 -17.18 11.56 23.48
CA LYS A 552 -15.77 11.15 23.38
C LYS A 552 -15.57 9.92 22.49
N LEU A 553 -16.45 8.92 22.58
CA LEU A 553 -16.43 7.76 21.66
C LEU A 553 -16.70 8.16 20.21
N ALA A 554 -17.68 9.03 19.97
CA ALA A 554 -17.94 9.57 18.64
C ALA A 554 -16.76 10.38 18.10
N LEU A 555 -16.11 11.18 18.95
CA LEU A 555 -14.96 12.02 18.57
C LEU A 555 -13.79 11.13 18.15
N LEU A 556 -13.45 10.13 18.96
CA LEU A 556 -12.38 9.20 18.62
C LEU A 556 -12.73 8.40 17.35
N THR A 557 -13.99 8.04 17.15
CA THR A 557 -14.44 7.40 15.91
C THR A 557 -14.20 8.29 14.69
N ALA A 558 -14.55 9.58 14.75
CA ALA A 558 -14.29 10.51 13.66
C ALA A 558 -12.79 10.64 13.37
N LYS A 559 -11.96 10.80 14.41
CA LYS A 559 -10.50 10.89 14.29
C LYS A 559 -9.90 9.62 13.67
N THR A 560 -10.31 8.44 14.14
CA THR A 560 -9.81 7.15 13.64
C THR A 560 -10.25 6.89 12.20
N LEU A 561 -11.52 7.14 11.85
CA LEU A 561 -11.99 7.01 10.47
C LEU A 561 -11.24 7.93 9.52
N LYS A 562 -11.05 9.20 9.91
CA LYS A 562 -10.30 10.17 9.12
C LYS A 562 -8.86 9.72 8.91
N GLN A 563 -8.19 9.32 9.98
CA GLN A 563 -6.78 8.92 9.91
C GLN A 563 -6.59 7.64 9.10
N GLY A 564 -7.46 6.63 9.28
CA GLY A 564 -7.37 5.40 8.49
C GLY A 564 -7.71 5.60 7.02
N LEU A 565 -8.65 6.49 6.69
CA LEU A 565 -8.90 6.86 5.28
C LEU A 565 -7.73 7.66 4.69
N ASP A 566 -7.08 8.51 5.48
CA ASP A 566 -5.89 9.25 5.05
C ASP A 566 -4.69 8.33 4.77
N THR A 567 -4.47 7.27 5.56
CA THR A 567 -3.42 6.28 5.26
C THR A 567 -3.69 5.49 3.97
N LEU A 568 -4.97 5.39 3.56
CA LEU A 568 -5.38 4.86 2.26
C LEU A 568 -5.36 5.92 1.13
N GLY A 569 -5.06 7.17 1.47
CA GLY A 569 -5.07 8.31 0.54
C GLY A 569 -6.48 8.70 0.07
N ILE A 570 -7.51 8.39 0.85
CA ILE A 570 -8.91 8.70 0.57
C ILE A 570 -9.27 10.01 1.27
N GLN A 571 -9.68 11.01 0.50
CA GLN A 571 -10.11 12.28 1.06
C GLN A 571 -11.45 12.13 1.76
N THR A 572 -11.60 12.82 2.89
CA THR A 572 -12.87 12.92 3.63
C THR A 572 -13.51 14.27 3.35
N VAL A 573 -14.84 14.28 3.34
CA VAL A 573 -15.63 15.50 3.21
C VAL A 573 -16.37 15.77 4.51
N GLU A 574 -16.67 17.05 4.72
CA GLU A 574 -17.31 17.52 5.94
C GLU A 574 -18.84 17.36 5.95
N ARG A 575 -19.42 17.27 4.76
CA ARG A 575 -20.84 17.03 4.46
C ARG A 575 -20.89 16.25 3.16
N MET A 576 -21.87 15.35 3.02
CA MET A 576 -22.06 14.53 1.83
C MET A 576 -23.53 14.41 1.49
#